data_AF-A0A7J5C1T8-F1
#
_entry.id   AF-A0A7J5C1T8-F1
#
_cell.length_a   1.000
_cell.length_b   1.000
_cell.length_c   1.000
_cell.angle_alpha   90.00
_cell.angle_beta   90.00
_cell.angle_gamma   90.00
#
_symmetry.space_group_name_H-M   'P 1'
#
loop_
_entity.id
_entity.type
_entity.pdbx_description
1 polymer ?
#
loop_
_entity_poly.entity_id
_entity_poly.type
_entity_poly.pdbx_seq_one_letter_code
_entity_poly.pdbx_strand_id
1 'polypeptide(L)'
;MTRSEAMLPAGDQGLRRRRHTSRPHTATGVERYAEHFARLFRAEPVVLGAPYDGTIGVLSYVHGGVASVVSLGLSDRELPGGARVELLCEVLEDHAPAAEVAIRIAIRRVLGELGARPGPLGSGDVWINAVPIISGTNMQGMIALDPSWHVRDDVVRDEAGDEYGIVQEIVMLTTTEARRIAHDGFEAFRTASAATPAARLDVLRGDLVGPPATLPDVACIVTRHLHEAPVGWLQRDLGGQFLATSLTESEADLADPATFETWPLRAVVGGTPELRAFAIRAQPGDYARREPEGWRYGRLAGADEDA
;
A
#
# COMPACT_ATOMS: atom_id res chain seq x y z
N MET A 1 -36.98 3.04 98.49
CA MET A 1 -37.97 2.63 97.48
C MET A 1 -37.22 2.50 96.15
N THR A 2 -36.53 1.38 95.92
CA THR A 2 -36.95 0.17 95.17
C THR A 2 -36.97 0.33 93.65
N ARG A 3 -35.95 -0.28 93.01
CA ARG A 3 -35.88 -1.11 91.78
C ARG A 3 -36.68 -0.63 90.53
N SER A 4 -36.16 -0.70 89.30
CA SER A 4 -35.58 -1.90 88.69
C SER A 4 -34.75 -1.59 87.43
N GLU A 5 -33.69 -2.37 87.26
CA GLU A 5 -32.90 -2.57 86.05
C GLU A 5 -33.73 -3.15 84.89
N ALA A 6 -33.33 -2.82 83.66
CA ALA A 6 -33.43 -3.71 82.51
C ALA A 6 -32.18 -3.53 81.62
N MET A 7 -31.57 -4.67 81.31
CA MET A 7 -30.29 -4.87 80.62
C MET A 7 -30.55 -5.43 79.20
N LEU A 8 -29.54 -5.30 78.33
CA LEU A 8 -29.27 -6.00 77.04
C LEU A 8 -29.60 -5.27 75.72
N PRO A 9 -28.90 -5.56 74.60
CA PRO A 9 -27.49 -5.95 74.44
C PRO A 9 -26.75 -5.23 73.29
N ALA A 10 -25.43 -5.48 73.25
CA ALA A 10 -24.49 -5.07 72.20
C ALA A 10 -24.82 -5.70 70.82
N GLY A 11 -24.77 -4.88 69.78
CA GLY A 11 -24.88 -5.27 68.38
C GLY A 11 -23.65 -4.81 67.61
N ASP A 12 -22.76 -5.77 67.36
CA ASP A 12 -21.63 -5.74 66.45
C ASP A 12 -22.12 -5.47 65.00
N GLN A 13 -21.67 -4.38 64.39
CA GLN A 13 -21.76 -4.18 62.94
C GLN A 13 -20.39 -3.81 62.39
N GLY A 14 -19.64 -4.85 62.03
CA GLY A 14 -18.42 -4.76 61.26
C GLY A 14 -18.62 -3.98 59.96
N LEU A 15 -17.84 -2.91 59.80
CA LEU A 15 -17.56 -2.26 58.52
C LEU A 15 -16.92 -3.30 57.57
N ARG A 16 -17.73 -3.99 56.79
CA ARG A 16 -17.27 -4.68 55.58
C ARG A 16 -16.96 -3.62 54.53
N ARG A 17 -15.70 -3.19 54.47
CA ARG A 17 -15.11 -2.57 53.28
C ARG A 17 -15.35 -3.49 52.08
N ARG A 18 -16.36 -3.20 51.27
CA ARG A 18 -16.49 -3.76 49.92
C ARG A 18 -15.29 -3.25 49.13
N ARG A 19 -14.24 -4.08 49.03
CA ARG A 19 -13.25 -3.92 47.98
C ARG A 19 -14.00 -4.09 46.66
N HIS A 20 -14.23 -2.99 45.95
CA HIS A 20 -14.48 -3.05 44.52
C HIS A 20 -13.23 -3.66 43.89
N THR A 21 -13.26 -4.96 43.65
CA THR A 21 -12.39 -5.57 42.66
C THR A 21 -12.88 -5.05 41.31
N SER A 22 -12.27 -3.97 40.85
CA SER A 22 -12.36 -3.55 39.45
C SER A 22 -12.02 -4.77 38.60
N ARG A 23 -12.98 -5.28 37.83
CA ARG A 23 -12.67 -6.24 36.78
C ARG A 23 -11.63 -5.57 35.88
N PRO A 24 -10.59 -6.28 35.40
CA PRO A 24 -9.74 -5.75 34.34
C PRO A 24 -10.68 -5.40 33.18
N HIS A 25 -10.73 -4.12 32.84
CA HIS A 25 -11.48 -3.65 31.68
C HIS A 25 -10.60 -4.04 30.49
N THR A 26 -10.89 -5.16 29.84
CA THR A 26 -10.28 -5.47 28.55
C THR A 26 -10.60 -4.31 27.62
N ALA A 27 -9.57 -3.59 27.19
CA ALA A 27 -9.73 -2.50 26.24
C ALA A 27 -10.51 -2.98 25.01
N THR A 28 -11.34 -2.13 24.43
CA THR A 28 -11.97 -2.34 23.12
C THR A 28 -10.93 -2.19 22.00
N GLY A 29 -11.29 -2.56 20.75
CA GLY A 29 -10.38 -2.34 19.61
C GLY A 29 -10.07 -0.86 19.41
N VAL A 30 -11.11 -0.03 19.46
CA VAL A 30 -11.04 1.43 19.45
C VAL A 30 -10.07 1.98 20.53
N GLU A 31 -10.17 1.52 21.77
CA GLU A 31 -9.29 1.99 22.84
C GLU A 31 -7.82 1.65 22.56
N ARG A 32 -7.52 0.45 22.06
CA ARG A 32 -6.15 0.05 21.70
C ARG A 32 -5.55 0.92 20.59
N TYR A 33 -6.31 1.18 19.53
CA TYR A 33 -5.84 2.05 18.45
C TYR A 33 -5.69 3.51 18.91
N ALA A 34 -6.62 4.02 19.72
CA ALA A 34 -6.53 5.37 20.26
C ALA A 34 -5.29 5.56 21.15
N GLU A 35 -5.01 4.61 22.04
CA GLU A 35 -3.79 4.62 22.87
C GLU A 35 -2.52 4.52 22.01
N HIS A 36 -2.54 3.65 21.00
CA HIS A 36 -1.44 3.52 20.05
C HIS A 36 -1.16 4.84 19.32
N PHE A 37 -2.17 5.50 18.77
CA PHE A 37 -2.02 6.78 18.07
C PHE A 37 -1.56 7.90 19.00
N ALA A 38 -2.10 8.00 20.22
CA ALA A 38 -1.67 8.99 21.20
C ALA A 38 -0.18 8.82 21.56
N ARG A 39 0.29 7.58 21.73
CA ARG A 39 1.72 7.25 21.95
C ARG A 39 2.56 7.59 20.72
N LEU A 40 2.05 7.28 19.54
CA LEU A 40 2.76 7.41 18.28
C LEU A 40 2.99 8.88 17.90
N PHE A 41 1.93 9.69 17.90
CA PHE A 41 1.98 11.08 17.46
C PHE A 41 2.30 12.07 18.58
N ARG A 42 2.11 11.68 19.85
CA ARG A 42 2.32 12.53 21.03
C ARG A 42 1.56 13.86 20.95
N ALA A 43 0.35 13.78 20.41
CA ALA A 43 -0.56 14.91 20.21
C ALA A 43 -1.97 14.51 20.65
N GLU A 44 -2.77 15.52 21.00
CA GLU A 44 -4.20 15.32 21.29
C GLU A 44 -4.99 15.19 19.97
N PRO A 45 -5.94 14.24 19.88
CA PRO A 45 -6.75 14.08 18.68
C PRO A 45 -7.79 15.19 18.53
N VAL A 46 -8.02 15.60 17.29
CA VAL A 46 -9.17 16.41 16.88
C VAL A 46 -10.09 15.57 16.00
N VAL A 47 -11.37 15.49 16.34
CA VAL A 47 -12.37 14.79 15.51
C VAL A 47 -12.63 15.60 14.24
N LEU A 48 -12.52 14.95 13.08
CA LEU A 48 -12.80 15.54 11.78
C LEU A 48 -14.17 15.06 11.26
N GLY A 49 -15.11 16.00 11.16
CA GLY A 49 -16.45 15.74 10.64
C GLY A 49 -17.26 14.74 11.48
N ALA A 50 -18.34 14.23 10.89
CA ALA A 50 -19.17 13.19 11.52
C ALA A 50 -18.55 11.79 11.32
N PRO A 51 -18.76 10.84 12.23
CA PRO A 51 -18.33 9.45 12.02
C PRO A 51 -18.89 8.87 10.73
N TYR A 52 -18.04 8.15 9.99
CA TYR A 52 -18.46 7.38 8.82
C TYR A 52 -19.41 6.26 9.25
N ASP A 53 -20.57 6.19 8.59
CA ASP A 53 -21.68 5.26 8.93
C ASP A 53 -22.09 5.33 10.42
N GLY A 54 -21.85 6.47 11.08
CA GLY A 54 -22.18 6.68 12.49
C GLY A 54 -21.25 5.97 13.49
N THR A 55 -20.27 5.18 13.05
CA THR A 55 -19.42 4.38 13.97
C THR A 55 -17.92 4.55 13.79
N ILE A 56 -17.43 4.88 12.60
CA ILE A 56 -15.98 4.99 12.34
C ILE A 56 -15.59 6.47 12.40
N GLY A 57 -14.86 6.85 13.45
CA GLY A 57 -14.32 8.20 13.58
C GLY A 57 -13.21 8.47 12.57
N VAL A 58 -13.02 9.75 12.23
CA VAL A 58 -11.83 10.23 11.54
C VAL A 58 -11.20 11.28 12.44
N LEU A 59 -9.94 11.06 12.82
CA LEU A 59 -9.23 11.89 13.81
C LEU A 59 -7.98 12.49 13.19
N SER A 60 -7.62 13.71 13.58
CA SER A 60 -6.37 14.36 13.23
C SER A 60 -5.47 14.52 14.45
N TYR A 61 -4.20 14.19 14.27
CA TYR A 61 -3.13 14.47 15.22
C TYR A 61 -2.14 15.42 14.54
N VAL A 62 -1.99 16.63 15.08
CA VAL A 62 -1.06 17.63 14.53
C VAL A 62 0.25 17.60 15.31
N HIS A 63 1.36 17.36 14.62
CA HIS A 63 2.70 17.31 15.21
C HIS A 63 3.75 17.74 14.18
N GLY A 64 4.71 18.57 14.59
CA GLY A 64 5.85 18.93 13.73
C GLY A 64 5.50 19.56 12.38
N GLY A 65 4.35 20.24 12.25
CA GLY A 65 3.83 20.79 10.98
C GLY A 65 3.16 19.76 10.05
N VAL A 66 2.93 18.54 10.53
CA VAL A 66 2.25 17.45 9.85
C VAL A 66 0.91 17.19 10.53
N ALA A 67 -0.14 16.98 9.74
CA ALA A 67 -1.39 16.38 10.19
C ALA A 67 -1.40 14.89 9.84
N SER A 68 -1.41 14.04 10.85
CA SER A 68 -1.65 12.59 10.71
C SER A 68 -3.14 12.33 10.91
N VAL A 69 -3.86 12.03 9.84
CA VAL A 69 -5.29 11.78 9.86
C VAL A 69 -5.56 10.28 9.81
N VAL A 70 -6.27 9.76 10.80
CA VAL A 70 -6.51 8.32 10.99
C VAL A 70 -7.99 7.98 11.01
N SER A 71 -8.33 6.74 10.65
CA SER A 71 -9.61 6.16 11.03
C SER A 71 -9.56 5.64 12.48
N LEU A 72 -10.73 5.56 13.13
CA LEU A 72 -10.88 4.90 14.42
C LEU A 72 -12.21 4.16 14.50
N GLY A 73 -12.16 2.84 14.65
CA GLY A 73 -13.32 1.93 14.67
C GLY A 73 -13.49 1.11 13.38
N LEU A 74 -12.60 1.27 12.39
CA LEU A 74 -12.57 0.37 11.23
C LEU A 74 -12.15 -1.05 11.67
N SER A 75 -11.29 -1.15 12.69
CA SER A 75 -10.82 -2.42 13.25
C SER A 75 -11.90 -3.30 13.87
N ASP A 76 -13.07 -2.72 14.14
CA ASP A 76 -14.23 -3.41 14.73
C ASP A 76 -15.18 -3.95 13.65
N ARG A 77 -14.91 -3.67 12.37
CA ARG A 77 -15.67 -4.22 11.25
C ARG A 77 -15.16 -5.63 10.93
N GLU A 78 -16.08 -6.52 10.53
CA GLU A 78 -15.72 -7.86 10.09
C GLU A 78 -15.07 -7.81 8.71
N LEU A 79 -13.74 -7.92 8.69
CA LEU A 79 -12.95 -8.01 7.45
C LEU A 79 -12.52 -9.47 7.19
N PRO A 80 -12.30 -9.85 5.91
CA PRO A 80 -11.84 -11.20 5.58
C PRO A 80 -10.57 -11.58 6.34
N GLY A 81 -10.51 -12.84 6.78
CA GLY A 81 -9.39 -13.36 7.57
C GLY A 81 -9.31 -12.83 9.01
N GLY A 82 -10.33 -12.08 9.47
CA GLY A 82 -10.31 -11.48 10.80
C GLY A 82 -9.35 -10.29 10.92
N ALA A 83 -8.97 -9.69 9.79
CA ALA A 83 -8.04 -8.58 9.76
C ALA A 83 -8.56 -7.39 10.58
N ARG A 84 -7.67 -6.80 11.39
CA ARG A 84 -7.93 -5.59 12.16
C ARG A 84 -7.00 -4.50 11.66
N VAL A 85 -7.57 -3.46 11.07
CA VAL A 85 -6.81 -2.37 10.47
C VAL A 85 -7.44 -1.03 10.80
N GLU A 86 -6.59 -0.04 11.04
CA GLU A 86 -6.94 1.37 10.91
C GLU A 86 -6.10 2.01 9.81
N LEU A 87 -6.65 3.04 9.17
CA LEU A 87 -6.00 3.75 8.08
C LEU A 87 -5.34 5.02 8.60
N LEU A 88 -4.26 5.43 7.96
CA LEU A 88 -3.56 6.67 8.25
C LEU A 88 -3.19 7.39 6.95
N CYS A 89 -3.34 8.71 6.92
CA CYS A 89 -2.87 9.56 5.83
C CYS A 89 -2.18 10.78 6.44
N GLU A 90 -0.93 11.01 6.04
CA GLU A 90 -0.13 12.15 6.51
C GLU A 90 -0.04 13.23 5.44
N VAL A 91 -0.24 14.47 5.86
CA VAL A 91 -0.17 15.67 5.02
C VAL A 91 0.41 16.84 5.81
N LEU A 92 0.72 17.95 5.14
CA LEU A 92 1.00 19.21 5.84
C LEU A 92 -0.20 19.61 6.72
N GLU A 93 0.06 20.27 7.85
CA GLU A 93 -0.94 20.60 8.86
C GLU A 93 -2.20 21.28 8.29
N ASP A 94 -2.02 22.25 7.39
CA ASP A 94 -3.09 23.00 6.74
C ASP A 94 -3.89 22.19 5.69
N HIS A 95 -3.43 20.99 5.36
CA HIS A 95 -4.07 20.07 4.42
C HIS A 95 -4.87 18.95 5.09
N ALA A 96 -5.05 18.98 6.42
CA ALA A 96 -5.82 17.96 7.15
C ALA A 96 -7.21 17.62 6.53
N PRO A 97 -8.01 18.59 6.02
CA PRO A 97 -9.28 18.28 5.35
C PRO A 97 -9.11 17.40 4.09
N ALA A 98 -8.00 17.52 3.36
CA ALA A 98 -7.73 16.68 2.20
C ALA A 98 -7.46 15.22 2.62
N ALA A 99 -6.68 15.02 3.68
CA ALA A 99 -6.43 13.70 4.24
C ALA A 99 -7.72 13.07 4.81
N GLU A 100 -8.63 13.87 5.39
CA GLU A 100 -9.95 13.38 5.82
C GLU A 100 -10.74 12.77 4.66
N VAL A 101 -10.82 13.47 3.53
CA VAL A 101 -11.51 12.98 2.33
C VAL A 101 -10.86 11.69 1.81
N ALA A 102 -9.52 11.65 1.76
CA ALA A 102 -8.78 10.46 1.35
C ALA A 102 -9.08 9.26 2.26
N ILE A 103 -9.04 9.43 3.59
CA ILE A 103 -9.36 8.37 4.56
C ILE A 103 -10.79 7.88 4.40
N ARG A 104 -11.78 8.77 4.25
CA ARG A 104 -13.18 8.36 4.05
C ARG A 104 -13.36 7.53 2.79
N ILE A 105 -12.68 7.89 1.70
CA ILE A 105 -12.73 7.12 0.47
C ILE A 105 -12.03 5.77 0.64
N ALA A 106 -10.88 5.72 1.32
CA ALA A 106 -10.17 4.48 1.61
C ALA A 106 -10.99 3.54 2.51
N ILE A 107 -11.72 4.05 3.51
CA ILE A 107 -12.68 3.28 4.32
C ILE A 107 -13.72 2.60 3.41
N ARG A 108 -14.35 3.37 2.50
CA ARG A 108 -15.35 2.82 1.55
C ARG A 108 -14.77 1.71 0.68
N ARG A 109 -13.49 1.83 0.30
CA ARG A 109 -12.78 0.80 -0.47
C ARG A 109 -12.56 -0.45 0.36
N VAL A 110 -12.03 -0.33 1.58
CA VAL A 110 -11.81 -1.46 2.52
C VAL A 110 -13.11 -2.19 2.82
N LEU A 111 -14.23 -1.47 2.92
CA LEU A 111 -15.55 -2.04 3.14
C LEU A 111 -16.21 -2.61 1.86
N GLY A 112 -15.54 -2.54 0.70
CA GLY A 112 -16.03 -3.11 -0.56
C GLY A 112 -17.07 -2.25 -1.29
N GLU A 113 -17.43 -1.08 -0.77
CA GLU A 113 -18.51 -0.24 -1.32
C GLU A 113 -18.16 0.41 -2.67
N LEU A 114 -16.89 0.40 -3.07
CA LEU A 114 -16.42 0.90 -4.36
C LEU A 114 -16.19 -0.24 -5.36
N GLY A 115 -16.97 -1.31 -5.27
CA GLY A 115 -16.83 -2.51 -6.12
C GLY A 115 -15.54 -3.28 -5.88
N ALA A 116 -14.88 -3.05 -4.74
CA ALA A 116 -13.72 -3.81 -4.30
C ALA A 116 -14.18 -5.10 -3.63
N ARG A 117 -13.30 -6.11 -3.60
CA ARG A 117 -13.41 -7.12 -2.55
C ARG A 117 -13.13 -6.43 -1.20
N PRO A 118 -13.97 -6.61 -0.17
CA PRO A 118 -13.69 -6.04 1.14
C PRO A 118 -12.41 -6.64 1.73
N GLY A 119 -11.72 -5.87 2.57
CA GLY A 119 -10.48 -6.25 3.24
C GLY A 119 -9.43 -5.14 3.24
N PRO A 120 -8.31 -5.34 3.98
CA PRO A 120 -7.17 -4.43 3.92
C PRO A 120 -6.68 -4.24 2.49
N LEU A 121 -6.10 -3.08 2.21
CA LEU A 121 -5.54 -2.80 0.90
C LEU A 121 -4.20 -3.57 0.77
N GLY A 122 -3.89 -4.11 -0.39
CA GLY A 122 -2.58 -4.73 -0.61
C GLY A 122 -1.48 -3.67 -0.58
N SER A 123 -0.30 -4.00 -0.03
CA SER A 123 0.83 -3.09 -0.15
C SER A 123 1.22 -2.93 -1.61
N GLY A 124 1.38 -1.68 -2.06
CA GLY A 124 1.63 -1.38 -3.46
C GLY A 124 0.36 -1.34 -4.32
N ASP A 125 -0.83 -1.61 -3.75
CA ASP A 125 -2.09 -1.48 -4.48
C ASP A 125 -2.35 0.00 -4.76
N VAL A 126 -2.10 0.40 -6.00
CA VAL A 126 -2.43 1.73 -6.49
C VAL A 126 -3.86 1.75 -6.98
N TRP A 127 -4.61 2.73 -6.49
CA TRP A 127 -5.92 3.06 -7.00
C TRP A 127 -5.90 4.42 -7.66
N ILE A 128 -6.58 4.55 -8.80
CA ILE A 128 -6.69 5.78 -9.57
C ILE A 128 -8.16 6.10 -9.78
N ASN A 129 -8.58 7.29 -9.36
CA ASN A 129 -9.93 7.77 -9.53
C ASN A 129 -10.13 8.30 -10.95
N ALA A 130 -11.38 8.32 -11.41
CA ALA A 130 -11.72 8.99 -12.67
C ALA A 130 -11.59 10.51 -12.58
N VAL A 131 -11.77 11.07 -11.36
CA VAL A 131 -11.69 12.49 -11.04
C VAL A 131 -10.77 12.71 -9.84
N PRO A 132 -10.15 13.89 -9.68
CA PRO A 132 -9.36 14.19 -8.49
C PRO A 132 -10.11 13.90 -7.19
N ILE A 133 -9.40 13.32 -6.21
CA ILE A 133 -9.88 13.05 -4.86
C ILE A 133 -10.26 14.36 -4.18
N ILE A 134 -9.45 15.40 -4.41
CA ILE A 134 -9.67 16.75 -3.91
C ILE A 134 -9.86 17.69 -5.08
N SER A 135 -11.00 18.38 -5.12
CA SER A 135 -11.29 19.37 -6.14
C SER A 135 -10.20 20.45 -6.17
N GLY A 136 -9.68 20.75 -7.36
CA GLY A 136 -8.66 21.78 -7.55
C GLY A 136 -7.21 21.31 -7.33
N THR A 137 -6.98 20.04 -7.02
CA THR A 137 -5.63 19.47 -6.93
C THR A 137 -5.38 18.43 -8.02
N ASN A 138 -4.12 18.02 -8.15
CA ASN A 138 -3.73 16.92 -9.03
C ASN A 138 -3.85 15.54 -8.36
N MET A 139 -4.27 15.49 -7.08
CA MET A 139 -4.36 14.25 -6.31
C MET A 139 -5.53 13.41 -6.80
N GLN A 140 -5.24 12.35 -7.52
CA GLN A 140 -6.24 11.51 -8.19
C GLN A 140 -6.01 10.02 -7.92
N GLY A 141 -4.85 9.64 -7.37
CA GLY A 141 -4.58 8.29 -6.94
C GLY A 141 -4.31 8.18 -5.44
N MET A 142 -4.35 6.95 -4.96
CA MET A 142 -3.85 6.57 -3.64
C MET A 142 -3.09 5.26 -3.75
N ILE A 143 -2.12 5.07 -2.87
CA ILE A 143 -1.44 3.79 -2.66
C ILE A 143 -1.51 3.45 -1.19
N ALA A 144 -1.78 2.19 -0.89
CA ALA A 144 -1.61 1.64 0.45
C ALA A 144 -0.20 1.07 0.62
N LEU A 145 0.42 1.41 1.75
CA LEU A 145 1.77 1.02 2.08
C LEU A 145 1.76 0.09 3.28
N ASP A 146 2.67 -0.88 3.27
CA ASP A 146 2.91 -1.71 4.43
C ASP A 146 3.80 -1.00 5.47
N PRO A 147 3.76 -1.44 6.73
CA PRO A 147 4.58 -0.91 7.80
C PRO A 147 6.09 -0.81 7.51
N SER A 148 6.64 -1.62 6.60
CA SER A 148 8.09 -1.60 6.32
C SER A 148 8.54 -0.40 5.49
N TRP A 149 7.61 0.38 4.94
CA TRP A 149 7.89 1.60 4.18
C TRP A 149 8.70 2.64 4.98
N HIS A 150 8.47 2.72 6.29
CA HIS A 150 9.18 3.63 7.19
C HIS A 150 9.52 2.92 8.50
N VAL A 151 10.31 3.57 9.36
CA VAL A 151 10.76 3.00 10.65
C VAL A 151 9.68 3.12 11.76
N ARG A 152 8.43 3.43 11.42
CA ARG A 152 7.33 3.61 12.38
C ARG A 152 6.78 2.26 12.86
N ASP A 153 6.45 2.17 14.16
CA ASP A 153 5.76 1.01 14.74
C ASP A 153 4.28 1.07 14.39
N ASP A 154 3.90 0.56 13.22
CA ASP A 154 2.51 0.51 12.77
C ASP A 154 1.77 -0.74 13.25
N VAL A 155 2.40 -1.56 14.11
CA VAL A 155 1.77 -2.74 14.70
C VAL A 155 1.12 -2.35 16.03
N VAL A 156 -0.19 -2.53 16.11
CA VAL A 156 -0.95 -2.39 17.35
C VAL A 156 -0.88 -3.70 18.11
N ARG A 157 -0.51 -3.62 19.38
CA ARG A 157 -0.34 -4.79 20.25
C ARG A 157 -1.39 -4.80 21.35
N ASP A 158 -1.73 -5.99 21.82
CA ASP A 158 -2.59 -6.16 22.99
C ASP A 158 -1.80 -6.00 24.30
N GLU A 159 -2.47 -6.25 25.43
CA GLU A 159 -1.88 -6.14 26.77
C GLU A 159 -0.78 -7.19 27.03
N ALA A 160 -0.79 -8.32 26.33
CA ALA A 160 0.25 -9.34 26.40
C ALA A 160 1.46 -9.01 25.52
N GLY A 161 1.32 -8.02 24.64
CA GLY A 161 2.33 -7.64 23.65
C GLY A 161 2.20 -8.39 22.33
N ASP A 162 1.15 -9.20 22.16
CA ASP A 162 0.86 -9.91 20.91
C ASP A 162 0.28 -8.95 19.87
N GLU A 163 0.46 -9.25 18.59
CA GLU A 163 -0.11 -8.45 17.50
C GLU A 163 -1.63 -8.49 17.54
N TYR A 164 -2.23 -7.31 17.73
CA TYR A 164 -3.68 -7.10 17.69
C TYR A 164 -4.14 -6.70 16.28
N GLY A 165 -3.38 -5.86 15.60
CA GLY A 165 -3.72 -5.36 14.26
C GLY A 165 -2.67 -4.39 13.73
N ILE A 166 -2.98 -3.75 12.61
CA ILE A 166 -2.03 -2.86 11.92
C ILE A 166 -2.63 -1.48 11.62
N VAL A 167 -1.76 -0.48 11.58
CA VAL A 167 -2.03 0.80 10.94
C VAL A 167 -1.54 0.70 9.50
N GLN A 168 -2.41 1.00 8.54
CA GLN A 168 -2.07 1.00 7.13
C GLN A 168 -2.00 2.45 6.61
N GLU A 169 -0.81 2.87 6.19
CA GLU A 169 -0.63 4.20 5.62
C GLU A 169 -1.13 4.25 4.17
N ILE A 170 -1.89 5.29 3.87
CA ILE A 170 -2.37 5.66 2.56
C ILE A 170 -1.69 6.96 2.14
N VAL A 171 -1.04 6.93 0.99
CA VAL A 171 -0.40 8.10 0.40
C VAL A 171 -1.21 8.58 -0.80
N MET A 172 -1.58 9.86 -0.80
CA MET A 172 -2.19 10.51 -1.96
C MET A 172 -1.16 10.72 -3.07
N LEU A 173 -1.59 10.43 -4.29
CA LEU A 173 -0.75 10.45 -5.49
C LEU A 173 -1.36 11.35 -6.56
N THR A 174 -0.51 12.00 -7.33
CA THR A 174 -0.94 12.56 -8.61
C THR A 174 -1.29 11.44 -9.60
N THR A 175 -2.01 11.77 -10.68
CA THR A 175 -2.28 10.78 -11.75
C THR A 175 -1.01 10.23 -12.38
N THR A 176 0.01 11.07 -12.57
CA THR A 176 1.30 10.65 -13.13
C THR A 176 2.00 9.67 -12.20
N GLU A 177 2.09 10.01 -10.91
CA GLU A 177 2.70 9.16 -9.88
C GLU A 177 1.97 7.81 -9.79
N ALA A 178 0.64 7.84 -9.72
CA ALA A 178 -0.16 6.63 -9.63
C ALA A 178 0.00 5.73 -10.86
N ARG A 179 0.01 6.30 -12.07
CA ARG A 179 0.32 5.55 -13.30
C ARG A 179 1.73 5.00 -13.30
N ARG A 180 2.71 5.79 -12.83
CA ARG A 180 4.11 5.37 -12.72
C ARG A 180 4.23 4.17 -11.79
N ILE A 181 3.60 4.20 -10.63
CA ILE A 181 3.66 3.10 -9.65
C ILE A 181 2.90 1.87 -10.15
N ALA A 182 1.70 2.04 -10.70
CA ALA A 182 0.91 0.93 -11.24
C ALA A 182 1.63 0.16 -12.36
N HIS A 183 2.64 0.77 -12.95
CA HIS A 183 3.29 0.28 -14.15
C HIS A 183 4.74 -0.14 -13.94
N ASP A 184 5.53 0.69 -13.24
CA ASP A 184 6.96 0.48 -13.00
C ASP A 184 7.23 0.01 -11.56
N GLY A 185 6.20 -0.08 -10.72
CA GLY A 185 6.32 -0.37 -9.30
C GLY A 185 6.68 0.87 -8.47
N PHE A 186 6.81 0.64 -7.17
CA PHE A 186 6.83 1.70 -6.16
C PHE A 186 8.20 2.36 -5.92
N GLU A 187 9.29 1.70 -6.31
CA GLU A 187 10.66 2.10 -5.96
C GLU A 187 11.07 3.49 -6.41
N ALA A 188 10.64 3.92 -7.61
CA ALA A 188 10.92 5.27 -8.09
C ALA A 188 10.27 6.33 -7.20
N PHE A 189 9.00 6.11 -6.82
CA PHE A 189 8.29 6.99 -5.90
C PHE A 189 8.91 6.96 -4.50
N ARG A 190 9.36 5.80 -4.03
CA ARG A 190 10.10 5.65 -2.77
C ARG A 190 11.32 6.55 -2.69
N THR A 191 12.15 6.48 -3.71
CA THR A 191 13.39 7.26 -3.76
C THR A 191 13.11 8.76 -3.84
N ALA A 192 12.15 9.16 -4.69
CA ALA A 192 11.76 10.57 -4.81
C ALA A 192 11.17 11.12 -3.49
N SER A 193 10.28 10.36 -2.85
CA SER A 193 9.66 10.73 -1.58
C SER A 193 10.69 10.88 -0.45
N ALA A 194 11.68 9.99 -0.39
CA ALA A 194 12.75 10.07 0.60
C ALA A 194 13.67 11.28 0.37
N ALA A 195 13.88 11.68 -0.88
CA ALA A 195 14.68 12.85 -1.23
C ALA A 195 13.97 14.18 -0.92
N THR A 196 12.63 14.22 -1.02
CA THR A 196 11.82 15.42 -0.72
C THR A 196 10.62 15.10 0.18
N PRO A 197 10.83 14.81 1.49
CA PRO A 197 9.76 14.35 2.38
C PRO A 197 8.62 15.36 2.56
N ALA A 198 8.93 16.66 2.60
CA ALA A 198 7.91 17.70 2.73
C ALA A 198 7.00 17.77 1.49
N ALA A 199 7.56 17.58 0.29
CA ALA A 199 6.76 17.58 -0.93
C ALA A 199 5.75 16.42 -0.94
N ARG A 200 6.12 15.23 -0.45
CA ARG A 200 5.20 14.08 -0.30
C ARG A 200 3.93 14.42 0.50
N LEU A 201 4.08 15.26 1.53
CA LEU A 201 3.00 15.68 2.42
C LEU A 201 2.16 16.84 1.86
N ASP A 202 2.67 17.53 0.85
CA ASP A 202 1.97 18.62 0.18
C ASP A 202 0.97 18.06 -0.83
N VAL A 203 -0.33 18.36 -0.65
CA VAL A 203 -1.41 17.92 -1.55
C VAL A 203 -1.56 18.83 -2.79
N LEU A 204 -0.89 19.99 -2.79
CA LEU A 204 -0.86 20.96 -3.88
C LEU A 204 0.37 20.78 -4.77
N ARG A 205 1.24 19.80 -4.47
CA ARG A 205 2.45 19.54 -5.24
C ARG A 205 2.16 19.18 -6.71
N GLY A 206 3.20 19.35 -7.53
CA GLY A 206 3.32 18.65 -8.80
C GLY A 206 3.81 17.21 -8.64
N ASP A 207 4.10 16.55 -9.75
CA ASP A 207 4.55 15.15 -9.74
C ASP A 207 5.93 14.99 -9.08
N LEU A 208 6.07 14.07 -8.12
CA LEU A 208 7.37 13.66 -7.55
C LEU A 208 8.17 12.79 -8.51
N VAL A 209 7.48 12.04 -9.37
CA VAL A 209 8.08 11.20 -10.41
C VAL A 209 7.46 11.49 -11.75
N GLY A 210 8.29 11.47 -12.79
CA GLY A 210 7.81 11.64 -14.17
C GLY A 210 6.88 10.51 -14.62
N PRO A 211 6.26 10.66 -15.79
CA PRO A 211 5.37 9.64 -16.35
C PRO A 211 6.08 8.28 -16.53
N PRO A 212 5.33 7.17 -16.61
CA PRO A 212 5.89 5.87 -16.97
C PRO A 212 6.71 5.99 -18.25
N ALA A 213 7.84 5.31 -18.30
CA ALA A 213 8.63 5.32 -19.53
C ALA A 213 7.85 4.60 -20.63
N THR A 214 7.73 5.25 -21.79
CA THR A 214 7.03 4.68 -22.94
C THR A 214 7.80 3.49 -23.49
N LEU A 215 7.11 2.37 -23.77
CA LEU A 215 7.74 1.34 -24.60
C LEU A 215 8.10 1.96 -25.95
N PRO A 216 9.28 1.61 -26.50
CA PRO A 216 9.58 1.92 -27.88
C PRO A 216 8.48 1.36 -28.80
N ASP A 217 7.98 2.17 -29.73
CA ASP A 217 7.04 1.71 -30.76
C ASP A 217 7.81 1.02 -31.89
N VAL A 218 8.29 -0.19 -31.60
CA VAL A 218 9.13 -0.99 -32.50
C VAL A 218 8.55 -2.38 -32.67
N ALA A 219 8.92 -2.99 -33.79
CA ALA A 219 8.66 -4.39 -34.07
C ALA A 219 9.53 -5.32 -33.19
N CYS A 220 8.97 -6.44 -32.80
CA CYS A 220 9.64 -7.57 -32.18
C CYS A 220 9.44 -8.79 -33.08
N ILE A 221 10.53 -9.47 -33.44
CA ILE A 221 10.45 -10.79 -34.05
C ILE A 221 10.04 -11.76 -32.95
N VAL A 222 9.04 -12.59 -33.23
CA VAL A 222 8.55 -13.60 -32.31
C VAL A 222 8.51 -14.94 -33.01
N THR A 223 8.73 -16.02 -32.26
CA THR A 223 8.40 -17.37 -32.71
C THR A 223 6.89 -17.57 -32.61
N ARG A 224 6.30 -18.33 -33.55
CA ARG A 224 4.87 -18.69 -33.51
C ARG A 224 4.47 -19.47 -32.26
N HIS A 225 5.43 -20.09 -31.57
CA HIS A 225 5.21 -20.75 -30.28
C HIS A 225 4.65 -19.80 -29.21
N LEU A 226 4.89 -18.49 -29.32
CA LEU A 226 4.33 -17.50 -28.41
C LEU A 226 2.82 -17.31 -28.51
N HIS A 227 2.15 -17.91 -29.50
CA HIS A 227 0.69 -18.03 -29.49
C HIS A 227 0.17 -18.97 -28.40
N GLU A 228 0.97 -19.96 -28.00
CA GLU A 228 0.54 -21.05 -27.12
C GLU A 228 1.35 -21.11 -25.82
N ALA A 229 2.51 -20.47 -25.77
CA ALA A 229 3.42 -20.44 -24.62
C ALA A 229 3.79 -19.00 -24.22
N PRO A 230 4.06 -18.74 -22.93
CA PRO A 230 4.52 -17.43 -22.49
C PRO A 230 5.94 -17.13 -22.99
N VAL A 231 6.32 -15.85 -22.96
CA VAL A 231 7.70 -15.44 -23.29
C VAL A 231 8.67 -16.03 -22.26
N GLY A 232 9.64 -16.79 -22.76
CA GLY A 232 10.74 -17.35 -21.97
C GLY A 232 12.06 -16.59 -22.19
N TRP A 233 12.21 -15.91 -23.32
CA TRP A 233 13.38 -15.14 -23.66
C TRP A 233 12.99 -13.89 -24.45
N LEU A 234 13.58 -12.75 -24.10
CA LEU A 234 13.49 -11.51 -24.86
C LEU A 234 14.88 -10.90 -24.95
N GLN A 235 15.36 -10.62 -26.16
CA GLN A 235 16.62 -9.92 -26.38
C GLN A 235 16.44 -8.71 -27.27
N ARG A 236 17.37 -7.78 -27.16
CA ARG A 236 17.62 -6.78 -28.19
C ARG A 236 18.94 -7.15 -28.84
N ASP A 237 18.92 -7.57 -30.10
CA ASP A 237 20.13 -7.97 -30.80
C ASP A 237 21.10 -6.78 -31.01
N LEU A 238 22.30 -7.06 -31.54
CA LEU A 238 23.30 -6.03 -31.81
C LEU A 238 22.87 -5.02 -32.89
N GLY A 239 21.91 -5.38 -33.75
CA GLY A 239 21.27 -4.47 -34.72
C GLY A 239 20.18 -3.59 -34.10
N GLY A 240 19.86 -3.81 -32.82
CA GLY A 240 18.84 -3.06 -32.08
C GLY A 240 17.42 -3.58 -32.25
N GLN A 241 17.22 -4.71 -32.93
CA GLN A 241 15.93 -5.35 -33.14
C GLN A 241 15.59 -6.26 -31.95
N PHE A 242 14.31 -6.32 -31.58
CA PHE A 242 13.86 -7.23 -30.54
C PHE A 242 13.54 -8.61 -31.11
N LEU A 243 13.91 -9.65 -30.35
CA LEU A 243 13.56 -11.04 -30.60
C LEU A 243 13.00 -11.67 -29.32
N ALA A 244 11.86 -12.31 -29.40
CA ALA A 244 11.25 -13.05 -28.29
C ALA A 244 10.95 -14.50 -28.65
N THR A 245 11.20 -15.42 -27.71
CA THR A 245 10.92 -16.86 -27.84
C THR A 245 10.34 -17.41 -26.54
N SER A 246 9.70 -18.59 -26.57
CA SER A 246 9.17 -19.27 -25.39
C SER A 246 10.22 -20.10 -24.65
N LEU A 247 11.39 -20.35 -25.26
CA LEU A 247 12.40 -21.33 -24.83
C LEU A 247 11.93 -22.78 -24.89
N THR A 248 10.82 -23.05 -25.59
CA THR A 248 10.32 -24.40 -25.83
C THR A 248 10.46 -24.82 -27.29
N GLU A 249 10.96 -23.92 -28.14
CA GLU A 249 11.22 -24.19 -29.55
C GLU A 249 12.33 -25.23 -29.74
N SER A 250 12.19 -26.07 -30.76
CA SER A 250 13.28 -26.95 -31.18
C SER A 250 14.33 -26.21 -32.00
N GLU A 251 15.54 -26.77 -32.13
CA GLU A 251 16.57 -26.22 -33.01
C GLU A 251 16.09 -26.13 -34.47
N ALA A 252 15.27 -27.08 -34.92
CA ALA A 252 14.69 -27.07 -36.26
C ALA A 252 13.71 -25.90 -36.44
N ASP A 253 12.91 -25.59 -35.43
CA ASP A 253 11.99 -24.45 -35.48
C ASP A 253 12.75 -23.13 -35.53
N LEU A 254 13.79 -22.98 -34.70
CA LEU A 254 14.61 -21.77 -34.66
C LEU A 254 15.44 -21.58 -35.95
N ALA A 255 15.72 -22.66 -36.68
CA ALA A 255 16.43 -22.61 -37.95
C ALA A 255 15.53 -22.30 -39.16
N ASP A 256 14.20 -22.43 -39.03
CA ASP A 256 13.24 -22.18 -40.12
C ASP A 256 12.65 -20.76 -40.02
N PRO A 257 12.96 -19.84 -40.95
CA PRO A 257 12.40 -18.49 -40.96
C PRO A 257 10.87 -18.44 -40.99
N ALA A 258 10.20 -19.48 -41.50
CA ALA A 258 8.74 -19.53 -41.57
C ALA A 258 8.06 -19.70 -40.20
N THR A 259 8.81 -20.05 -39.16
CA THR A 259 8.30 -20.15 -37.78
C THR A 259 8.29 -18.81 -37.06
N PHE A 260 8.86 -17.77 -37.66
CA PHE A 260 8.90 -16.43 -37.10
C PHE A 260 7.84 -15.52 -37.71
N GLU A 261 7.42 -14.54 -36.93
CA GLU A 261 6.56 -13.44 -37.35
C GLU A 261 6.91 -12.17 -36.60
N THR A 262 6.17 -11.09 -36.86
CA THR A 262 6.46 -9.78 -36.27
C THR A 262 5.27 -9.25 -35.50
N TRP A 263 5.48 -8.99 -34.21
CA TRP A 263 4.50 -8.34 -33.34
C TRP A 263 4.99 -6.95 -32.93
N PRO A 264 4.10 -6.02 -32.59
CA PRO A 264 4.49 -4.83 -31.84
C PRO A 264 5.11 -5.24 -30.49
N LEU A 265 6.23 -4.64 -30.09
CA LEU A 265 6.88 -4.93 -28.80
C LEU A 265 5.90 -4.79 -27.61
N ARG A 266 4.97 -3.83 -27.69
CA ARG A 266 3.89 -3.66 -26.71
C ARG A 266 2.98 -4.87 -26.55
N ALA A 267 2.76 -5.67 -27.60
CA ALA A 267 1.93 -6.87 -27.53
C ALA A 267 2.67 -7.99 -26.79
N VAL A 268 3.97 -8.15 -27.08
CA VAL A 268 4.84 -9.11 -26.38
C VAL A 268 4.91 -8.79 -24.88
N VAL A 269 5.23 -7.54 -24.54
CA VAL A 269 5.30 -7.08 -23.14
C VAL A 269 3.93 -7.09 -22.46
N GLY A 270 2.85 -6.84 -23.20
CA GLY A 270 1.48 -6.90 -22.66
C GLY A 270 1.08 -8.28 -22.14
N GLY A 271 1.61 -9.36 -22.75
CA GLY A 271 1.45 -10.73 -22.27
C GLY A 271 2.43 -11.14 -21.16
N THR A 272 3.46 -10.33 -20.88
CA THR A 272 4.49 -10.62 -19.87
C THR A 272 5.00 -9.31 -19.25
N PRO A 273 4.22 -8.68 -18.34
CA PRO A 273 4.48 -7.34 -17.83
C PRO A 273 5.85 -7.16 -17.15
N GLU A 274 6.43 -8.22 -16.59
CA GLU A 274 7.74 -8.19 -15.91
C GLU A 274 8.88 -7.80 -16.87
N LEU A 275 8.73 -8.05 -18.18
CA LEU A 275 9.72 -7.69 -19.20
C LEU A 275 9.71 -6.20 -19.56
N ARG A 276 8.72 -5.44 -19.09
CA ARG A 276 8.54 -4.05 -19.50
C ARG A 276 9.73 -3.17 -19.19
N ALA A 277 10.26 -3.28 -17.97
CA ALA A 277 11.36 -2.46 -17.51
C ALA A 277 12.66 -2.76 -18.27
N PHE A 278 12.81 -4.01 -18.72
CA PHE A 278 13.87 -4.42 -19.64
C PHE A 278 13.63 -3.83 -21.03
N ALA A 279 12.45 -4.01 -21.63
CA ALA A 279 12.14 -3.54 -22.99
C ALA A 279 12.32 -2.03 -23.19
N ILE A 280 12.12 -1.22 -22.14
CA ILE A 280 12.40 0.23 -22.16
C ILE A 280 13.91 0.52 -22.24
N ARG A 281 14.72 -0.22 -21.47
CA ARG A 281 16.11 0.11 -21.16
C ARG A 281 17.13 -0.69 -21.97
N ALA A 282 16.71 -1.83 -22.52
CA ALA A 282 17.55 -2.77 -23.23
C ALA A 282 18.36 -2.05 -24.31
N GLN A 283 19.67 -2.15 -24.19
CA GLN A 283 20.62 -1.75 -25.22
C GLN A 283 20.82 -2.91 -26.20
N PRO A 284 21.34 -2.65 -27.41
CA PRO A 284 21.78 -3.71 -28.30
C PRO A 284 22.73 -4.68 -27.58
N GLY A 285 22.43 -5.98 -27.67
CA GLY A 285 23.14 -7.04 -26.97
C GLY A 285 22.54 -7.43 -25.62
N ASP A 286 21.60 -6.69 -25.04
CA ASP A 286 20.99 -7.07 -23.76
C ASP A 286 19.93 -8.18 -23.96
N TYR A 287 19.80 -9.06 -22.96
CA TYR A 287 18.75 -10.09 -22.92
C TYR A 287 18.10 -10.22 -21.53
N ALA A 288 16.87 -10.75 -21.54
CA ALA A 288 16.12 -11.22 -20.39
C ALA A 288 15.70 -12.68 -20.64
N ARG A 289 16.03 -13.56 -19.70
CA ARG A 289 15.74 -15.00 -19.74
C ARG A 289 14.89 -15.39 -18.53
N ARG A 290 13.82 -16.14 -18.74
CA ARG A 290 13.02 -16.74 -17.68
C ARG A 290 13.80 -17.90 -17.05
N GLU A 291 13.93 -17.86 -15.73
CA GLU A 291 14.48 -18.88 -14.86
C GLU A 291 13.39 -19.30 -13.84
N PRO A 292 13.54 -20.44 -13.13
CA PRO A 292 12.54 -20.88 -12.15
C PRO A 292 12.24 -19.84 -11.06
N GLU A 293 13.24 -19.07 -10.65
CA GLU A 293 13.16 -18.07 -9.59
C GLU A 293 12.76 -16.67 -10.10
N GLY A 294 12.62 -16.47 -11.41
CA GLY A 294 12.25 -15.17 -12.00
C GLY A 294 12.91 -14.88 -13.34
N TRP A 295 13.29 -13.63 -13.55
CA TRP A 295 13.99 -13.19 -14.76
C TRP A 295 15.47 -12.95 -14.48
N ARG A 296 16.32 -13.55 -15.30
CA ARG A 296 17.74 -13.23 -15.37
C ARG A 296 17.99 -12.28 -16.52
N TYR A 297 18.77 -11.23 -16.25
CA TYR A 297 19.19 -10.25 -17.24
C TYR A 297 20.69 -10.40 -17.52
N GLY A 298 21.11 -10.16 -18.76
CA GLY A 298 22.52 -10.24 -19.14
C GLY A 298 22.81 -9.60 -20.49
N ARG A 299 24.03 -9.83 -20.98
CA ARG A 299 24.46 -9.44 -22.32
C ARG A 299 24.88 -10.65 -23.15
N LEU A 300 24.54 -10.62 -24.43
CA LEU A 300 25.06 -11.53 -25.43
C LEU A 300 26.57 -11.36 -25.53
N ALA A 301 27.32 -12.46 -25.57
CA ALA A 301 28.77 -12.41 -25.78
C ALA A 301 29.07 -11.80 -27.16
N GLY A 302 29.91 -10.77 -27.21
CA GLY A 302 30.32 -10.10 -28.46
C GLY A 302 30.37 -8.56 -28.46
N ALA A 303 30.29 -7.87 -27.32
CA ALA A 303 30.36 -6.40 -27.28
C ALA A 303 31.71 -5.81 -26.82
N ASP A 304 32.64 -6.61 -26.26
CA ASP A 304 33.88 -6.10 -25.64
C ASP A 304 35.14 -6.96 -25.93
N GLU A 305 35.16 -7.79 -26.98
CA GLU A 305 36.37 -8.61 -27.30
C GLU A 305 37.17 -8.16 -28.54
N ASP A 306 36.80 -7.08 -29.23
CA ASP A 306 37.61 -6.51 -30.32
C ASP A 306 37.59 -4.96 -30.32
N ALA A 307 38.21 -4.35 -29.31
CA ALA A 307 38.61 -2.92 -29.33
C ALA A 307 40.05 -2.74 -28.83
#